data_AF-A0A669F0B9-F1
#
_entry.id   AF-A0A669F0B9-F1
#
_cell.length_a   1.000
_cell.length_b   1.000
_cell.length_c   1.000
_cell.angle_alpha   90.00
_cell.angle_beta   90.00
_cell.angle_gamma   90.00
#
_symmetry.space_group_name_H-M   'P 1'
#
loop_
_entity.id
_entity.type
_entity.pdbx_description
1 polymer ?
#
loop_
_entity_poly.entity_id
_entity_poly.type
_entity_poly.pdbx_seq_one_letter_code
_entity_poly.pdbx_strand_id
1 'polypeptide(L)'
;KARIMSALPYDSLSARPSPSRQALDWEREQLAVRRLSSRSLDLLTPPPLPRRPSAIPGAAITAWGFLGCLGVAANLPCVLRAYGFFQLAALVAGLAAGLSGLFYREEIAGGFRSGLQRAVAGYTEDEGRADALDSLQRALKCCGADGWRDWLNGTSVSLPDSCCVRRKGCKNRPLLADDGDGVAAAGIHPHGCFRKVFSLVNDNVFHIAATVLGLAFTQIGGIALACLLANKLAPRQHGRVVISPGGSTVGHFLLLLYELIKKCLNYGMK
;
A
#
# COMPACT_ATOMS: atom_id res chain seq x y z
N LYS A 1 10.95 69.47 45.20
CA LYS A 1 11.19 70.26 43.95
C LYS A 1 11.11 69.28 42.78
N ALA A 2 9.94 68.90 42.29
CA ALA A 2 9.02 69.68 41.45
C ALA A 2 9.71 70.26 40.21
N ARG A 3 9.47 69.67 39.03
CA ARG A 3 8.85 70.40 37.92
C ARG A 3 8.20 69.44 36.91
N ILE A 4 6.89 69.61 36.80
CA ILE A 4 5.99 69.13 35.76
C ILE A 4 6.26 69.94 34.49
N MET A 5 6.30 69.29 33.32
CA MET A 5 6.04 69.89 31.99
C MET A 5 5.51 68.74 31.12
N SER A 6 4.19 68.58 31.05
CA SER A 6 3.25 69.26 30.15
C SER A 6 3.17 68.60 28.78
N ALA A 7 1.94 68.25 28.44
CA ALA A 7 1.50 67.52 27.26
C ALA A 7 1.90 68.19 25.94
N LEU A 8 2.16 67.35 24.94
CA LEU A 8 2.09 67.69 23.51
C LEU A 8 1.20 66.65 22.81
N PRO A 9 0.46 67.08 21.77
CA PRO A 9 -0.70 66.36 21.26
C PRO A 9 -0.25 65.18 20.40
N TYR A 10 -0.82 64.00 20.65
CA TYR A 10 -0.68 62.87 19.72
C TYR A 10 -1.68 63.09 18.59
N ASP A 11 -1.14 63.48 17.45
CA ASP A 11 -1.85 63.65 16.19
C ASP A 11 -2.68 62.41 15.83
N SER A 12 -3.85 62.71 15.27
CA SER A 12 -4.81 61.81 14.65
C SER A 12 -4.16 60.69 13.83
N LEU A 13 -4.07 59.50 14.42
CA LEU A 13 -3.82 58.28 13.66
C LEU A 13 -5.10 57.92 12.90
N SER A 14 -5.08 58.24 11.61
CA SER A 14 -6.01 57.82 10.57
C SER A 14 -6.71 56.49 10.91
N ALA A 15 -8.02 56.54 11.09
CA ALA A 15 -8.87 55.36 11.10
C ALA A 15 -8.55 54.51 9.87
N ARG A 16 -8.08 53.27 10.06
CA ARG A 16 -8.02 52.32 8.95
C ARG A 16 -9.44 52.14 8.44
N PRO A 17 -9.69 52.25 7.12
CA PRO A 17 -11.01 51.93 6.61
C PRO A 17 -11.33 50.48 6.96
N SER A 18 -12.50 50.28 7.58
CA SER A 18 -13.05 48.95 7.81
C SER A 18 -13.15 48.23 6.46
N PRO A 19 -12.62 47.00 6.33
CA PRO A 19 -12.65 46.28 5.07
C PRO A 19 -14.10 46.13 4.59
N SER A 20 -14.34 46.42 3.32
CA SER A 20 -15.65 46.23 2.70
C SER A 20 -16.09 44.77 2.90
N ARG A 21 -17.40 44.50 3.01
CA ARG A 21 -17.93 43.13 3.15
C ARG A 21 -17.37 42.20 2.07
N GLN A 22 -17.16 42.74 0.88
CA GLN A 22 -16.57 42.03 -0.24
C GLN A 22 -15.11 41.60 0.04
N ALA A 23 -14.29 42.45 0.66
CA ALA A 23 -12.91 42.10 1.03
C ALA A 23 -12.86 41.04 2.15
N LEU A 24 -13.79 41.08 3.11
CA LEU A 24 -13.94 40.05 4.15
C LEU A 24 -14.40 38.71 3.58
N ASP A 25 -15.27 38.72 2.59
CA ASP A 25 -15.72 37.51 1.89
C ASP A 25 -14.61 36.93 1.01
N TRP A 26 -13.83 37.76 0.31
CA TRP A 26 -12.62 37.32 -0.41
C TRP A 26 -11.57 36.69 0.52
N GLU A 27 -11.31 37.26 1.69
CA GLU A 27 -10.41 36.68 2.71
C GLU A 27 -10.94 35.33 3.22
N ARG A 28 -12.25 35.21 3.47
CA ARG A 28 -12.87 33.92 3.87
C ARG A 28 -12.76 32.85 2.79
N GLU A 29 -12.99 33.21 1.53
CA GLU A 29 -12.82 32.29 0.41
C GLU A 29 -11.36 31.88 0.23
N GLN A 30 -10.41 32.81 0.35
CA GLN A 30 -8.97 32.50 0.29
C GLN A 30 -8.53 31.60 1.46
N LEU A 31 -9.05 31.80 2.67
CA LEU A 31 -8.83 30.93 3.82
C LEU A 31 -9.48 29.54 3.65
N ALA A 32 -10.64 29.46 3.01
CA ALA A 32 -11.29 28.19 2.67
C ALA A 32 -10.51 27.42 1.60
N VAL A 33 -10.03 28.11 0.56
CA VAL A 33 -9.18 27.55 -0.50
C VAL A 33 -7.82 27.11 0.07
N ARG A 34 -7.23 27.87 1.01
CA ARG A 34 -6.01 27.47 1.73
C ARG A 34 -6.23 26.26 2.64
N ARG A 35 -7.39 26.14 3.31
CA ARG A 35 -7.75 24.95 4.10
C ARG A 35 -8.04 23.72 3.24
N LEU A 36 -8.65 23.91 2.07
CA LEU A 36 -8.85 22.84 1.08
C LEU A 36 -7.49 22.41 0.50
N SER A 37 -6.59 23.35 0.21
CA SER A 37 -5.23 23.08 -0.24
C SER A 37 -4.41 22.34 0.83
N SER A 38 -4.51 22.74 2.11
CA SER A 38 -3.89 22.00 3.23
C SER A 38 -4.49 20.60 3.38
N ARG A 39 -5.83 20.43 3.34
CA ARG A 39 -6.46 19.11 3.40
C ARG A 39 -6.10 18.22 2.22
N SER A 40 -5.97 18.77 1.02
CA SER A 40 -5.52 18.03 -0.17
C SER A 40 -4.04 17.66 -0.07
N LEU A 41 -3.20 18.52 0.52
CA LEU A 41 -1.79 18.24 0.78
C LEU A 41 -1.63 17.21 1.91
N ASP A 42 -2.49 17.23 2.93
CA ASP A 42 -2.54 16.25 4.02
C ASP A 42 -3.12 14.90 3.57
N LEU A 43 -3.92 14.86 2.48
CA LEU A 43 -4.35 13.62 1.83
C LEU A 43 -3.31 13.03 0.87
N LEU A 44 -2.40 13.87 0.35
CA LEU A 44 -1.30 13.48 -0.54
C LEU A 44 0.02 13.24 0.20
N THR A 45 0.11 13.62 1.47
CA THR A 45 1.27 13.35 2.32
C THR A 45 1.00 12.07 3.11
N PRO A 46 1.63 10.93 2.77
CA PRO A 46 1.50 9.74 3.60
C PRO A 46 1.97 10.07 5.04
N PRO A 47 1.32 9.51 6.09
CA PRO A 47 1.77 9.68 7.46
C PRO A 47 3.26 9.31 7.56
N PRO A 48 4.04 9.91 8.49
CA PRO A 48 5.46 9.63 8.61
C PRO A 48 5.66 8.12 8.85
N LEU A 49 6.02 7.41 7.79
CA LEU A 49 6.34 5.99 7.84
C LEU A 49 7.59 5.84 8.72
N PRO A 50 7.58 4.93 9.71
CA PRO A 50 8.81 4.53 10.36
C PRO A 50 9.68 3.81 9.31
N ARG A 51 10.98 4.16 9.29
CA ARG A 51 12.07 3.58 8.48
C ARG A 51 11.66 3.01 7.11
N ARG A 52 11.69 3.92 6.11
CA ARG A 52 11.80 3.70 4.65
C ARG A 52 11.21 2.38 4.13
N PRO A 53 10.06 2.38 3.43
CA PRO A 53 9.72 1.23 2.60
C PRO A 53 10.94 0.98 1.70
N SER A 54 11.49 -0.24 1.74
CA SER A 54 12.69 -0.54 0.97
C SER A 54 12.42 -0.11 -0.47
N ALA A 55 13.30 0.71 -1.07
CA ALA A 55 13.09 1.20 -2.45
C ALA A 55 13.10 0.08 -3.50
N ILE A 56 13.35 -1.15 -3.06
CA ILE A 56 13.63 -2.34 -3.84
C ILE A 56 12.42 -2.76 -4.70
N PRO A 57 11.17 -2.88 -4.19
CA PRO A 57 10.05 -3.30 -5.03
C PRO A 57 9.75 -2.28 -6.13
N GLY A 58 9.82 -0.99 -5.80
CA GLY A 58 9.64 0.09 -6.78
C GLY A 58 10.70 0.06 -7.87
N ALA A 59 11.98 -0.03 -7.50
CA ALA A 59 13.07 -0.12 -8.45
C ALA A 59 12.97 -1.36 -9.36
N ALA A 60 12.55 -2.51 -8.81
CA ALA A 60 12.35 -3.73 -9.58
C ALA A 60 11.23 -3.59 -10.63
N ILE A 61 10.08 -2.99 -10.26
CA ILE A 61 8.97 -2.75 -11.18
C ILE A 61 9.38 -1.77 -12.29
N THR A 62 10.10 -0.71 -11.95
CA THR A 62 10.60 0.26 -12.95
C THR A 62 11.62 -0.38 -13.89
N ALA A 63 12.57 -1.17 -13.37
CA ALA A 63 13.53 -1.90 -14.20
C ALA A 63 12.81 -2.89 -15.13
N TRP A 64 11.80 -3.60 -14.62
CA TRP A 64 10.96 -4.52 -15.40
C TRP A 64 10.26 -3.81 -16.57
N GLY A 65 9.68 -2.64 -16.32
CA GLY A 65 9.08 -1.80 -17.37
C GLY A 65 10.10 -1.31 -18.39
N PHE A 66 11.29 -0.91 -17.94
CA PHE A 66 12.36 -0.44 -18.81
C PHE A 66 12.87 -1.55 -19.76
N LEU A 67 12.94 -2.80 -19.30
CA LEU A 67 13.25 -3.95 -20.16
C LEU A 67 12.26 -4.08 -21.33
N GLY A 68 10.97 -3.87 -21.08
CA GLY A 68 9.95 -3.83 -22.12
C GLY A 68 10.23 -2.73 -23.17
N CYS A 69 10.54 -1.53 -22.72
CA CYS A 69 10.88 -0.40 -23.59
C CYS A 69 12.17 -0.62 -24.40
N LEU A 70 13.23 -1.13 -23.75
CA LEU A 70 14.49 -1.47 -24.41
C LEU A 70 14.30 -2.55 -25.49
N GLY A 71 13.45 -3.55 -25.23
CA GLY A 71 13.14 -4.60 -26.21
C GLY A 71 12.54 -4.04 -27.50
N VAL A 72 11.71 -3.00 -27.39
CA VAL A 72 11.16 -2.27 -28.55
C VAL A 72 12.22 -1.39 -29.21
N ALA A 73 12.94 -0.56 -28.44
CA ALA A 73 13.91 0.40 -28.97
C ALA A 73 15.10 -0.27 -29.68
N ALA A 74 15.56 -1.41 -29.16
CA ALA A 74 16.65 -2.19 -29.74
C ALA A 74 16.21 -3.09 -30.92
N ASN A 75 14.91 -3.10 -31.28
CA ASN A 75 14.33 -3.96 -32.32
C ASN A 75 14.67 -5.47 -32.13
N LEU A 76 14.67 -5.96 -30.89
CA LEU A 76 15.05 -7.34 -30.56
C LEU A 76 13.80 -8.22 -30.31
N PRO A 77 13.31 -8.98 -31.31
CA PRO A 77 12.08 -9.78 -31.15
C PRO A 77 12.22 -10.89 -30.10
N CYS A 78 13.44 -11.37 -29.83
CA CYS A 78 13.70 -12.37 -28.78
C CYS A 78 13.42 -11.80 -27.37
N VAL A 79 13.84 -10.55 -27.10
CA VAL A 79 13.62 -9.88 -25.82
C VAL A 79 12.13 -9.63 -25.58
N LEU A 80 11.39 -9.21 -26.62
CA LEU A 80 9.94 -9.03 -26.54
C LEU A 80 9.19 -10.35 -26.27
N ARG A 81 9.62 -11.46 -26.88
CA ARG A 81 9.06 -12.80 -26.60
C ARG A 81 9.32 -13.24 -25.16
N ALA A 82 10.55 -13.03 -24.65
CA ALA A 82 10.90 -13.34 -23.27
C ALA A 82 10.07 -12.51 -22.27
N TYR A 83 9.88 -11.22 -22.55
CA TYR A 83 9.02 -10.33 -21.76
C TYR A 83 7.57 -10.83 -21.73
N GLY A 84 6.99 -11.17 -22.89
CA GLY A 84 5.64 -11.73 -22.98
C GLY A 84 5.49 -13.05 -22.22
N PHE A 85 6.50 -13.93 -22.30
CA PHE A 85 6.51 -15.19 -21.55
C PHE A 85 6.50 -14.97 -20.04
N PHE A 86 7.31 -14.03 -19.52
CA PHE A 86 7.30 -13.72 -18.10
C PHE A 86 5.97 -13.13 -17.64
N GLN A 87 5.38 -12.21 -18.42
CA GLN A 87 4.06 -11.66 -18.09
C GLN A 87 2.99 -12.76 -18.04
N LEU A 88 3.06 -13.75 -18.94
CA LEU A 88 2.16 -14.89 -18.92
C LEU A 88 2.39 -15.79 -17.70
N ALA A 89 3.64 -16.05 -17.33
CA ALA A 89 3.97 -16.81 -16.12
C ALA A 89 3.47 -16.10 -14.85
N ALA A 90 3.62 -14.77 -14.77
CA ALA A 90 3.10 -13.96 -13.68
C ALA A 90 1.57 -14.00 -13.60
N LEU A 91 0.87 -13.98 -14.74
CA LEU A 91 -0.58 -14.11 -14.81
C LEU A 91 -1.04 -15.46 -14.25
N VAL A 92 -0.40 -16.56 -14.66
CA VAL A 92 -0.70 -17.91 -14.17
C VAL A 92 -0.43 -18.04 -12.69
N ALA A 93 0.72 -17.55 -12.21
CA ALA A 93 1.06 -17.56 -10.79
C ALA A 93 0.05 -16.73 -9.95
N GLY A 94 -0.37 -15.57 -10.46
CA GLY A 94 -1.39 -14.74 -9.84
C GLY A 94 -2.75 -15.43 -9.75
N LEU A 95 -3.18 -16.11 -10.82
CA LEU A 95 -4.42 -16.91 -10.82
C LEU A 95 -4.34 -18.07 -9.81
N ALA A 96 -3.21 -18.79 -9.77
CA ALA A 96 -3.00 -19.85 -8.80
C ALA A 96 -3.05 -19.31 -7.35
N ALA A 97 -2.37 -18.21 -7.08
CA ALA A 97 -2.39 -17.55 -5.77
C ALA A 97 -3.81 -17.07 -5.38
N GLY A 98 -4.56 -16.51 -6.33
CA GLY A 98 -5.95 -16.11 -6.11
C GLY A 98 -6.87 -17.28 -5.78
N LEU A 99 -6.77 -18.38 -6.53
CA LEU A 99 -7.53 -19.62 -6.26
C LEU A 99 -7.15 -20.23 -4.90
N SER A 100 -5.85 -20.30 -4.58
CA SER A 100 -5.39 -20.76 -3.26
C SER A 100 -5.92 -19.87 -2.13
N GLY A 101 -5.93 -18.56 -2.31
CA GLY A 101 -6.50 -17.63 -1.33
C GLY A 101 -7.99 -17.86 -1.06
N LEU A 102 -8.76 -18.26 -2.08
CA LEU A 102 -10.17 -18.60 -1.93
C LEU A 102 -10.38 -19.92 -1.18
N PHE A 103 -9.62 -20.97 -1.52
CA PHE A 103 -9.76 -22.29 -0.90
C PHE A 103 -9.23 -22.33 0.53
N TYR A 104 -8.09 -21.69 0.81
CA TYR A 104 -7.41 -21.74 2.10
C TYR A 104 -7.65 -20.49 2.96
N ARG A 105 -8.77 -19.78 2.74
CA ARG A 105 -9.05 -18.50 3.40
C ARG A 105 -9.01 -18.58 4.94
N GLU A 106 -9.55 -19.66 5.51
CA GLU A 106 -9.62 -19.83 6.98
C GLU A 106 -8.24 -20.15 7.57
N GLU A 107 -7.45 -20.97 6.87
CA GLU A 107 -6.07 -21.28 7.27
C GLU A 107 -5.17 -20.05 7.18
N ILE A 108 -5.31 -19.25 6.12
CA ILE A 108 -4.58 -17.98 5.97
C ILE A 108 -4.96 -17.01 7.09
N ALA A 109 -6.26 -16.89 7.41
CA ALA A 109 -6.72 -16.06 8.51
C ALA A 109 -6.18 -16.54 9.87
N GLY A 110 -6.26 -17.84 10.14
CA GLY A 110 -5.72 -18.46 11.36
C GLY A 110 -4.19 -18.31 11.47
N GLY A 111 -3.48 -18.50 10.37
CA GLY A 111 -2.03 -18.31 10.27
C GLY A 111 -1.62 -16.85 10.51
N PHE A 112 -2.37 -15.90 9.96
CA PHE A 112 -2.17 -14.47 10.20
C PHE A 112 -2.41 -14.09 11.68
N ARG A 113 -3.51 -14.56 12.27
CA ARG A 113 -3.82 -14.36 13.69
C ARG A 113 -2.71 -14.90 14.59
N SER A 114 -2.27 -16.14 14.32
CA SER A 114 -1.17 -16.79 15.05
C SER A 114 0.15 -16.04 14.86
N GLY A 115 0.40 -15.50 13.66
CA GLY A 115 1.54 -14.64 13.38
C GLY A 115 1.56 -13.38 14.23
N LEU A 116 0.41 -12.70 14.37
CA LEU A 116 0.26 -11.54 15.25
C LEU A 116 0.46 -11.91 16.72
N GLN A 117 -0.08 -13.04 17.19
CA GLN A 117 0.12 -13.49 18.56
C GLN A 117 1.61 -13.74 18.87
N ARG A 118 2.34 -14.39 17.95
CA ARG A 118 3.79 -14.56 18.06
C ARG A 118 4.52 -13.21 18.01
N ALA A 119 4.02 -12.25 17.23
CA ALA A 119 4.59 -10.91 17.16
C ALA A 119 4.47 -10.14 18.48
N VAL A 120 3.33 -10.26 19.17
CA VAL A 120 3.12 -9.68 20.50
C VAL A 120 4.01 -10.38 21.55
N ALA A 121 4.05 -11.72 21.53
CA ALA A 121 4.82 -12.50 22.49
C ALA A 121 6.35 -12.23 22.38
N GLY A 122 6.89 -12.18 21.16
CA GLY A 122 8.30 -11.91 20.89
C GLY A 122 8.63 -10.43 20.70
N TYR A 123 7.78 -9.51 21.18
CA TYR A 123 7.94 -8.07 20.91
C TYR A 123 9.25 -7.49 21.47
N THR A 124 9.72 -7.98 22.62
CA THR A 124 10.97 -7.50 23.24
C THR A 124 12.23 -8.20 22.72
N GLU A 125 12.07 -9.23 21.89
CA GLU A 125 13.18 -10.08 21.43
C GLU A 125 13.74 -9.64 20.07
N ASP A 126 12.89 -9.05 19.21
CA ASP A 126 13.22 -8.71 17.83
C ASP A 126 12.69 -7.31 17.49
N GLU A 127 13.60 -6.34 17.44
CA GLU A 127 13.32 -4.93 17.11
C GLU A 127 12.62 -4.77 15.75
N GLY A 128 12.95 -5.62 14.76
CA GLY A 128 12.32 -5.57 13.45
C GLY A 128 10.86 -6.03 13.48
N ARG A 129 10.58 -7.08 14.26
CA ARG A 129 9.21 -7.57 14.52
C ARG A 129 8.42 -6.57 15.35
N ALA A 130 9.05 -5.92 16.33
CA ALA A 130 8.45 -4.87 17.14
C ALA A 130 8.05 -3.66 16.28
N ASP A 131 8.99 -3.14 15.47
CA ASP A 131 8.76 -2.02 14.55
C ASP A 131 7.62 -2.32 13.56
N ALA A 132 7.57 -3.54 13.03
CA ALA A 132 6.52 -3.98 12.11
C ALA A 132 5.13 -4.02 12.79
N LEU A 133 5.06 -4.57 14.00
CA LEU A 133 3.82 -4.63 14.78
C LEU A 133 3.34 -3.23 15.17
N ASP A 134 4.25 -2.38 15.61
CA ASP A 134 4.00 -0.99 15.94
C ASP A 134 3.45 -0.18 14.75
N SER A 135 4.03 -0.42 13.57
CA SER A 135 3.57 0.21 12.33
C SER A 135 2.16 -0.22 11.97
N LEU A 136 1.87 -1.52 12.11
CA LEU A 136 0.53 -2.09 11.89
C LEU A 136 -0.50 -1.48 12.86
N GLN A 137 -0.16 -1.42 14.15
CA GLN A 137 -1.02 -0.86 15.20
C GLN A 137 -1.36 0.61 14.93
N ARG A 138 -0.37 1.44 14.56
CA ARG A 138 -0.59 2.84 14.21
C ARG A 138 -1.40 3.02 12.93
N ALA A 139 -1.12 2.22 11.90
CA ALA A 139 -1.79 2.31 10.60
C ALA A 139 -3.28 1.93 10.69
N LEU A 140 -3.60 0.88 11.46
CA LEU A 140 -4.96 0.35 11.57
C LEU A 140 -5.70 0.80 12.83
N LYS A 141 -5.04 1.59 13.70
CA LYS A 141 -5.60 2.07 14.97
C LYS A 141 -6.14 0.91 15.80
N CYS A 142 -5.30 -0.10 16.00
CA CYS A 142 -5.61 -1.35 16.67
C CYS A 142 -4.55 -1.66 17.73
N CYS A 143 -4.82 -2.62 18.61
CA CYS A 143 -3.87 -3.02 19.63
C CYS A 143 -3.89 -4.51 19.95
N GLY A 144 -2.71 -5.13 19.98
CA GLY A 144 -2.56 -6.57 20.17
C GLY A 144 -3.03 -7.38 18.96
N ALA A 145 -3.05 -8.70 19.11
CA ALA A 145 -3.53 -9.59 18.06
C ALA A 145 -5.07 -9.58 18.02
N ASP A 146 -5.68 -9.99 19.13
CA ASP A 146 -7.12 -10.05 19.36
C ASP A 146 -7.62 -8.88 20.21
N GLY A 147 -6.74 -8.32 21.05
CA GLY A 147 -7.02 -7.11 21.79
C GLY A 147 -5.86 -6.66 22.67
N TRP A 148 -6.05 -5.54 23.36
CA TRP A 148 -5.03 -4.94 24.23
C TRP A 148 -4.62 -5.86 25.40
N ARG A 149 -5.46 -6.81 25.80
CA ARG A 149 -5.17 -7.78 26.87
C ARG A 149 -4.06 -8.77 26.49
N ASP A 150 -3.74 -8.92 25.21
CA ASP A 150 -2.66 -9.81 24.75
C ASP A 150 -1.30 -9.39 25.34
N TRP A 151 -1.14 -8.10 25.66
CA TRP A 151 0.03 -7.57 26.36
C TRP A 151 0.08 -7.97 27.84
N LEU A 152 -1.07 -8.12 28.50
CA LEU A 152 -1.15 -8.54 29.90
C LEU A 152 -0.79 -10.01 30.11
N ASN A 153 -1.05 -10.84 29.09
CA ASN A 153 -0.70 -12.26 29.10
C ASN A 153 0.76 -12.50 28.68
N GLY A 154 1.45 -11.48 28.16
CA GLY A 154 2.86 -11.53 27.77
C GLY A 154 3.81 -11.12 28.90
N THR A 155 5.12 -11.26 28.66
CA THR A 155 6.20 -10.85 29.59
C THR A 155 6.34 -9.33 29.77
N SER A 156 5.61 -8.53 28.99
CA SER A 156 5.68 -7.06 29.02
C SER A 156 4.56 -6.46 29.85
N VAL A 157 4.90 -5.94 31.03
CA VAL A 157 3.96 -5.31 31.97
C VAL A 157 3.43 -3.96 31.46
N SER A 158 3.97 -3.44 30.35
CA SER A 158 3.64 -2.13 29.78
C SER A 158 3.20 -2.22 28.31
N LEU A 159 2.10 -1.54 27.98
CA LEU A 159 1.63 -1.37 26.60
C LEU A 159 2.61 -0.51 25.78
N PRO A 160 2.84 -0.84 24.49
CA PRO A 160 3.62 0.01 23.61
C PRO A 160 2.86 1.28 23.21
N ASP A 161 3.60 2.37 22.94
CA ASP A 161 3.02 3.66 22.54
C ASP A 161 2.18 3.57 21.25
N SER A 162 2.46 2.59 20.39
CA SER A 162 1.70 2.29 19.17
C SER A 162 0.26 1.87 19.42
N CYS A 163 -0.04 1.37 20.63
CA CYS A 163 -1.38 1.00 21.09
C CYS A 163 -2.21 2.23 21.55
N CYS A 164 -1.57 3.38 21.72
CA CYS A 164 -2.15 4.57 22.31
C CYS A 164 -2.67 5.55 21.26
N VAL A 165 -3.88 6.06 21.48
CA VAL A 165 -4.55 7.05 20.62
C VAL A 165 -3.76 8.37 20.57
N ARG A 166 -3.06 8.71 21.66
CA ARG A 166 -2.20 9.90 21.74
C ARG A 166 -0.75 9.50 21.91
N ARG A 167 0.15 10.22 21.22
CA ARG A 167 1.62 10.02 21.30
C ARG A 167 2.24 10.28 22.68
N LYS A 168 1.49 10.85 23.64
CA LYS A 168 1.97 11.08 25.01
C LYS A 168 1.76 9.87 25.93
N GLY A 169 1.52 8.69 25.35
CA GLY A 169 1.22 7.45 26.07
C GLY A 169 -0.23 7.36 26.54
N CYS A 170 -0.64 6.12 26.80
CA CYS A 170 -1.91 5.78 27.43
C CYS A 170 -1.82 6.05 28.93
N LYS A 171 -2.94 6.36 29.58
CA LYS A 171 -2.96 6.30 31.05
C LYS A 171 -2.96 4.82 31.43
N ASN A 172 -1.81 4.29 31.85
CA ASN A 172 -1.69 2.96 32.44
C ASN A 172 -2.41 2.94 33.80
N ARG A 173 -3.75 3.01 33.78
CA ARG A 173 -4.58 2.62 34.93
C ARG A 173 -4.77 1.10 34.86
N PRO A 174 -4.82 0.40 35.99
CA PRO A 174 -5.26 -0.99 36.01
C PRO A 174 -6.70 -1.02 35.49
N LEU A 175 -6.88 -1.43 34.24
CA LEU A 175 -8.18 -1.57 33.59
C LEU A 175 -8.83 -2.85 34.11
N LEU A 176 -9.50 -2.73 35.25
CA LEU A 176 -10.16 -3.83 35.95
C LEU A 176 -11.53 -4.20 35.35
N ALA A 177 -12.05 -3.50 34.35
CA ALA A 177 -13.39 -3.77 33.82
C ALA A 177 -13.49 -3.62 32.29
N ASP A 178 -14.27 -4.52 31.70
CA ASP A 178 -14.44 -4.80 30.26
C ASP A 178 -15.41 -3.83 29.55
N ASP A 179 -15.57 -2.62 30.07
CA ASP A 179 -16.43 -1.64 29.42
C ASP A 179 -15.61 -0.89 28.37
N GLY A 180 -16.04 -0.97 27.10
CA GLY A 180 -15.41 -0.27 25.98
C GLY A 180 -15.23 1.24 26.22
N ASP A 181 -16.08 1.83 27.07
CA ASP A 181 -15.96 3.22 27.53
C ASP A 181 -14.73 3.47 28.41
N GLY A 182 -14.34 2.52 29.26
CA GLY A 182 -13.15 2.60 30.11
C GLY A 182 -11.84 2.53 29.32
N VAL A 183 -11.81 1.70 28.26
CA VAL A 183 -10.65 1.53 27.38
C VAL A 183 -10.45 2.77 26.48
N ALA A 184 -11.53 3.31 25.94
CA ALA A 184 -11.51 4.57 25.19
C ALA A 184 -11.10 5.75 26.08
N ALA A 185 -11.59 5.81 27.32
CA ALA A 185 -11.22 6.82 28.31
C ALA A 185 -9.73 6.73 28.72
N ALA A 186 -9.14 5.53 28.71
CA ALA A 186 -7.70 5.33 28.94
C ALA A 186 -6.82 5.74 27.74
N GLY A 187 -7.44 6.01 26.59
CA GLY A 187 -6.75 6.39 25.36
C GLY A 187 -6.10 5.21 24.63
N ILE A 188 -6.63 4.00 24.82
CA ILE A 188 -6.14 2.76 24.19
C ILE A 188 -7.03 2.40 22.99
N HIS A 189 -6.44 1.84 21.93
CA HIS A 189 -7.21 1.26 20.83
C HIS A 189 -7.96 -0.01 21.29
N PRO A 190 -9.31 -0.03 21.28
CA PRO A 190 -10.07 -1.12 21.91
C PRO A 190 -10.15 -2.40 21.08
N HIS A 191 -9.83 -2.35 19.79
CA HIS A 191 -9.95 -3.49 18.88
C HIS A 191 -8.60 -4.13 18.57
N GLY A 192 -8.58 -5.47 18.51
CA GLY A 192 -7.44 -6.25 18.02
C GLY A 192 -7.13 -5.99 16.55
N CYS A 193 -5.85 -6.12 16.19
CA CYS A 193 -5.39 -5.90 14.82
C CYS A 193 -5.91 -6.96 13.85
N PHE A 194 -6.11 -8.21 14.28
CA PHE A 194 -6.69 -9.25 13.43
C PHE A 194 -8.07 -8.84 12.89
N ARG A 195 -8.98 -8.41 13.78
CA ARG A 195 -10.33 -7.96 13.41
C ARG A 195 -10.29 -6.72 12.52
N LYS A 196 -9.40 -5.77 12.80
CA LYS A 196 -9.28 -4.54 11.98
C LYS A 196 -8.75 -4.82 10.57
N VAL A 197 -7.75 -5.68 10.42
CA VAL A 197 -7.26 -6.11 9.10
C VAL A 197 -8.38 -6.81 8.32
N PHE A 198 -9.06 -7.76 8.97
CA PHE A 198 -10.12 -8.52 8.31
C PHE A 198 -11.29 -7.63 7.89
N SER A 199 -11.72 -6.71 8.77
CA SER A 199 -12.72 -5.69 8.44
C SER A 199 -12.27 -4.84 7.26
N LEU A 200 -11.03 -4.33 7.28
CA LEU A 200 -10.52 -3.51 6.19
C LEU A 200 -10.55 -4.25 4.85
N VAL A 201 -10.13 -5.52 4.82
CA VAL A 201 -10.17 -6.34 3.60
C VAL A 201 -11.60 -6.56 3.12
N ASN A 202 -12.51 -6.92 4.02
CA ASN A 202 -13.90 -7.20 3.69
C ASN A 202 -14.64 -5.94 3.22
N ASP A 203 -14.42 -4.81 3.89
CA ASP A 203 -15.06 -3.53 3.56
C ASP A 203 -14.53 -2.97 2.22
N ASN A 204 -13.28 -3.29 1.85
CA ASN A 204 -12.65 -2.84 0.60
C ASN A 204 -12.58 -3.93 -0.48
N VAL A 205 -13.31 -5.04 -0.32
CA VAL A 205 -13.19 -6.19 -1.21
C VAL A 205 -13.46 -5.83 -2.67
N PHE A 206 -14.40 -4.90 -2.92
CA PHE A 206 -14.69 -4.40 -4.27
C PHE A 206 -13.49 -3.68 -4.90
N HIS A 207 -12.83 -2.79 -4.15
CA HIS A 207 -11.65 -2.07 -4.64
C HIS A 207 -10.47 -3.00 -4.90
N ILE A 208 -10.27 -3.99 -4.03
CA ILE A 208 -9.23 -5.01 -4.19
C ILE A 208 -9.50 -5.83 -5.47
N ALA A 209 -10.72 -6.33 -5.63
CA ALA A 209 -11.12 -7.11 -6.80
C ALA A 209 -10.96 -6.31 -8.10
N ALA A 210 -11.39 -5.04 -8.11
CA ALA A 210 -11.23 -4.15 -9.26
C ALA A 210 -9.75 -3.95 -9.64
N THR A 211 -8.88 -3.76 -8.65
CA THR A 211 -7.43 -3.58 -8.87
C THR A 211 -6.79 -4.85 -9.44
N VAL A 212 -7.13 -6.03 -8.89
CA VAL A 212 -6.61 -7.32 -9.37
C VAL A 212 -7.08 -7.60 -10.79
N LEU A 213 -8.36 -7.35 -11.08
CA LEU A 213 -8.93 -7.52 -12.42
C LEU A 213 -8.30 -6.55 -13.44
N GLY A 214 -8.13 -5.28 -13.05
CA GLY A 214 -7.43 -4.29 -13.87
C GLY A 214 -6.00 -4.71 -14.18
N LEU A 215 -5.27 -5.22 -13.17
CA LEU A 215 -3.93 -5.76 -13.36
C LEU A 215 -3.93 -6.95 -14.35
N ALA A 216 -4.88 -7.88 -14.23
CA ALA A 216 -5.00 -8.99 -15.17
C ALA A 216 -5.23 -8.51 -16.62
N PHE A 217 -6.12 -7.52 -16.84
CA PHE A 217 -6.35 -6.95 -18.16
C PHE A 217 -5.11 -6.26 -18.73
N THR A 218 -4.40 -5.47 -17.91
CA THR A 218 -3.15 -4.81 -18.35
C THR A 218 -2.06 -5.82 -18.71
N GLN A 219 -1.94 -6.94 -17.98
CA GLN A 219 -1.02 -8.02 -18.32
C GLN A 219 -1.37 -8.69 -19.66
N ILE A 220 -2.65 -9.00 -19.89
CA ILE A 220 -3.12 -9.59 -21.15
C ILE A 220 -2.81 -8.64 -22.32
N GLY A 221 -3.07 -7.34 -22.16
CA GLY A 221 -2.70 -6.32 -23.14
C GLY A 221 -1.20 -6.27 -23.41
N GLY A 222 -0.37 -6.33 -22.36
CA GLY A 222 1.08 -6.38 -22.47
C GLY A 222 1.60 -7.61 -23.22
N ILE A 223 1.02 -8.79 -22.97
CA ILE A 223 1.35 -10.03 -23.69
C ILE A 223 0.96 -9.91 -25.17
N ALA A 224 -0.25 -9.44 -25.45
CA ALA A 224 -0.72 -9.25 -26.82
C ALA A 224 0.19 -8.28 -27.59
N LEU A 225 0.51 -7.13 -26.99
CA LEU A 225 1.39 -6.13 -27.59
C LEU A 225 2.80 -6.68 -27.84
N ALA A 226 3.37 -7.41 -26.87
CA ALA A 226 4.68 -8.04 -27.02
C ALA A 226 4.70 -9.05 -28.19
N CYS A 227 3.66 -9.88 -28.32
CA CYS A 227 3.53 -10.83 -29.43
C CYS A 227 3.37 -10.13 -30.78
N LEU A 228 2.51 -9.10 -30.87
CA LEU A 228 2.28 -8.34 -32.09
C LEU A 228 3.57 -7.64 -32.56
N LEU A 229 4.27 -6.94 -31.65
CA LEU A 229 5.53 -6.27 -31.94
C LEU A 229 6.63 -7.27 -32.31
N ALA A 230 6.76 -8.38 -31.58
CA ALA A 230 7.75 -9.41 -31.91
C ALA A 230 7.52 -10.01 -33.30
N ASN A 231 6.27 -10.16 -33.74
CA ASN A 231 5.93 -10.64 -35.08
C ASN A 231 6.17 -9.58 -36.16
N LYS A 232 5.92 -8.30 -35.87
CA LYS A 232 6.21 -7.20 -36.81
C LYS A 232 7.71 -6.97 -37.00
N LEU A 233 8.48 -7.13 -35.93
CA LEU A 233 9.93 -6.91 -35.94
C LEU A 233 10.73 -8.15 -36.36
N ALA A 234 10.11 -9.33 -36.44
CA ALA A 234 10.76 -10.54 -36.97
C ALA A 234 11.01 -10.37 -38.47
N PRO A 235 12.26 -10.14 -38.92
CA PRO A 235 12.57 -10.15 -40.34
C PRO A 235 12.40 -11.58 -40.86
N ARG A 236 12.11 -11.77 -42.15
CA ARG A 236 12.26 -13.09 -42.79
C ARG A 236 13.74 -13.50 -42.74
N GLN A 237 14.17 -14.11 -41.66
CA GLN A 237 15.53 -14.60 -41.48
C GLN A 237 15.46 -16.07 -41.04
N HIS A 238 15.57 -16.91 -42.06
CA HIS A 238 16.09 -18.25 -42.02
C HIS A 238 17.44 -18.22 -41.26
N GLY A 239 17.47 -18.57 -39.98
CA GLY A 239 18.73 -18.49 -39.22
C GLY A 239 18.60 -18.54 -37.69
N ARG A 240 18.27 -19.73 -37.17
CA ARG A 240 18.74 -20.32 -35.90
C ARG A 240 18.67 -19.47 -34.60
N VAL A 241 17.63 -19.72 -33.80
CA VAL A 241 17.79 -19.97 -32.35
C VAL A 241 16.94 -21.20 -32.01
N VAL A 242 17.62 -22.32 -31.81
CA VAL A 242 17.04 -23.59 -31.35
C VAL A 242 17.08 -23.56 -29.82
N ILE A 243 15.91 -23.57 -29.17
CA ILE A 243 15.79 -23.96 -27.76
C ILE A 243 15.07 -25.30 -27.76
N SER A 244 15.77 -26.37 -27.40
CA SER A 244 15.24 -27.74 -27.31
C SER A 244 14.60 -27.99 -25.93
N PRO A 245 13.48 -28.76 -25.81
CA PRO A 245 12.80 -28.99 -24.54
C PRO A 245 13.24 -30.29 -23.86
N GLY A 246 13.43 -30.26 -22.53
CA GLY A 246 13.60 -31.42 -21.65
C GLY A 246 12.69 -31.28 -20.41
N GLY A 247 11.92 -32.31 -20.09
CA GLY A 247 10.66 -32.22 -19.33
C GLY A 247 10.69 -32.49 -17.82
N SER A 248 9.57 -32.14 -17.18
CA SER A 248 8.95 -32.70 -15.95
C SER A 248 7.65 -31.91 -15.69
N THR A 249 6.56 -32.59 -15.27
CA THR A 249 5.17 -32.23 -14.83
C THR A 249 4.60 -30.79 -14.94
N VAL A 250 5.43 -29.75 -15.01
CA VAL A 250 5.24 -28.48 -15.73
C VAL A 250 5.03 -28.71 -17.25
N GLY A 251 5.43 -29.88 -17.76
CA GLY A 251 5.39 -30.28 -19.17
C GLY A 251 3.99 -30.32 -19.82
N HIS A 252 2.93 -30.68 -19.08
CA HIS A 252 1.57 -30.69 -19.65
C HIS A 252 0.98 -29.27 -19.73
N PHE A 253 1.38 -28.39 -18.80
CA PHE A 253 1.04 -26.98 -18.81
C PHE A 253 1.79 -26.22 -19.90
N LEU A 254 3.07 -26.56 -20.11
CA LEU A 254 3.88 -26.15 -21.26
C LEU A 254 3.33 -26.65 -22.61
N LEU A 255 2.66 -27.81 -22.64
CA LEU A 255 1.96 -28.34 -23.83
C LEU A 255 0.68 -27.56 -24.17
N LEU A 256 -0.09 -27.14 -23.16
CA LEU A 256 -1.23 -26.22 -23.35
C LEU A 256 -0.79 -24.79 -23.72
N LEU A 257 0.32 -24.32 -23.13
CA LEU A 257 0.99 -23.07 -23.51
C LEU A 257 1.51 -23.13 -24.96
N TYR A 258 2.09 -24.26 -25.35
CA TYR A 258 2.56 -24.56 -26.70
C TYR A 258 1.43 -24.58 -27.72
N GLU A 259 0.27 -25.19 -27.42
CA GLU A 259 -0.89 -25.17 -28.32
C GLU A 259 -1.59 -23.79 -28.41
N LEU A 260 -1.53 -22.95 -27.36
CA LEU A 260 -2.00 -21.56 -27.40
C LEU A 260 -1.05 -20.63 -28.18
N ILE A 261 0.26 -20.82 -28.04
CA ILE A 261 1.30 -20.14 -28.83
C ILE A 261 1.20 -20.55 -30.31
N LYS A 262 0.93 -21.83 -30.59
CA LYS A 262 0.71 -22.37 -31.94
C LYS A 262 -0.58 -21.85 -32.59
N LYS A 263 -1.66 -21.64 -31.82
CA LYS A 263 -2.88 -20.95 -32.30
C LYS A 263 -2.65 -19.44 -32.55
N CYS A 264 -1.83 -18.78 -31.72
CA CYS A 264 -1.40 -17.39 -31.98
C CYS A 264 -0.54 -17.26 -33.25
N LEU A 265 0.22 -18.30 -33.60
CA LEU A 265 0.99 -18.38 -34.86
C LEU A 265 0.10 -18.70 -36.08
N ASN A 266 -0.98 -19.46 -35.93
CA ASN A 266 -1.82 -19.89 -37.05
C ASN A 266 -3.00 -18.95 -37.42
N TYR A 267 -3.47 -18.08 -36.50
CA TYR A 267 -4.58 -17.15 -36.81
C TYR A 267 -4.14 -15.89 -37.58
N GLY A 268 -2.83 -15.73 -37.86
CA GLY A 268 -2.26 -14.64 -38.65
C GLY A 268 -1.97 -14.99 -40.11
N MET A 269 -2.38 -16.16 -40.60
CA MET A 269 -2.31 -16.54 -42.03
C MET A 269 -3.71 -16.68 -42.65
N LYS A 270 -4.47 -15.58 -42.62
CA LYS A 270 -5.36 -15.23 -43.72
C LYS A 270 -5.01 -13.82 -44.17
#